data_AF-A0A956G8X4-F1
#
_entry.id   AF-A0A956G8X4-F1
#
_cell.length_a   1.000
_cell.length_b   1.000
_cell.length_c   1.000
_cell.angle_alpha   90.00
_cell.angle_beta   90.00
_cell.angle_gamma   90.00
#
_symmetry.space_group_name_H-M   'P 1'
#
loop_
_entity.id
_entity.type
_entity.pdbx_description
1 polymer ?
#
loop_
_entity_poly.entity_id
_entity_poly.type
_entity_poly.pdbx_seq_one_letter_code
_entity_poly.pdbx_strand_id
1 'polypeptide(L)'
;MTRALVFVLLAFVLMTIATPLLRMFGFELVGVDIPTIFVLYMALNGDRRPVLGASSLLRVEIGAPGAASALLLGYLADLLGGGIKGATSLALAGLYLTARALSRQVAISGAVSAALITFAATLPVSIIVALVRWTQGVAPSLALAGLLLGQAVLTAALAPALMRLLRFIESKLSREADGRSPLPLS
;
A
#
# COMPACT_ATOMS: atom_id res chain seq x y z
N MET A 1 -12.06 -11.90 -3.36
CA MET A 1 -11.21 -11.44 -4.49
C MET A 1 -11.65 -10.07 -5.04
N THR A 2 -12.95 -9.78 -5.21
CA THR A 2 -13.44 -8.50 -5.77
C THR A 2 -12.93 -7.25 -5.06
N ARG A 3 -12.88 -7.22 -3.72
CA ARG A 3 -12.39 -6.04 -2.96
C ARG A 3 -10.92 -5.70 -3.22
N ALA A 4 -10.04 -6.71 -3.22
CA ALA A 4 -8.62 -6.53 -3.48
C ALA A 4 -8.37 -5.95 -4.87
N LEU A 5 -9.10 -6.44 -5.87
CA LEU A 5 -9.01 -5.95 -7.24
C LEU A 5 -9.48 -4.49 -7.36
N VAL A 6 -10.54 -4.10 -6.66
CA VAL A 6 -10.99 -2.69 -6.60
C VAL A 6 -9.91 -1.80 -5.98
N PHE A 7 -9.25 -2.23 -4.90
CA PHE A 7 -8.16 -1.45 -4.30
C PHE A 7 -6.93 -1.35 -5.22
N VAL A 8 -6.57 -2.43 -5.90
CA VAL A 8 -5.47 -2.41 -6.89
C VAL A 8 -5.78 -1.44 -8.03
N LEU A 9 -7.01 -1.48 -8.55
CA LEU A 9 -7.45 -0.59 -9.63
C LEU A 9 -7.51 0.87 -9.17
N LEU A 10 -8.02 1.12 -7.97
CA LEU A 10 -8.04 2.47 -7.39
C LEU A 10 -6.63 3.02 -7.17
N ALA A 11 -5.72 2.21 -6.64
CA ALA A 11 -4.32 2.58 -6.47
C ALA A 11 -3.69 2.93 -7.83
N PHE A 12 -3.92 2.12 -8.86
CA PHE A 12 -3.42 2.38 -10.20
C PHE A 12 -3.95 3.70 -10.78
N VAL A 13 -5.24 3.97 -10.66
CA VAL A 13 -5.86 5.24 -11.09
C VAL A 13 -5.25 6.42 -10.31
N LEU A 14 -5.08 6.29 -9.00
CA LEU A 14 -4.49 7.34 -8.20
C LEU A 14 -3.02 7.57 -8.54
N MET A 15 -2.23 6.53 -8.81
CA MET A 15 -0.84 6.66 -9.23
C MET A 15 -0.69 7.40 -10.55
N THR A 16 -1.59 7.11 -11.51
CA THR A 16 -1.58 7.74 -12.84
C THR A 16 -2.03 9.20 -12.80
N ILE A 17 -2.90 9.59 -11.86
CA ILE A 17 -3.39 10.98 -11.73
C ILE A 17 -2.53 11.81 -10.77
N ALA A 18 -2.06 11.25 -9.66
CA ALA A 18 -1.35 12.01 -8.63
C ALA A 18 -0.02 12.57 -9.14
N THR A 19 0.72 11.79 -9.92
CA THR A 19 2.02 12.21 -10.49
C THR A 19 1.89 13.45 -11.38
N PRO A 20 1.02 13.49 -12.42
CA PRO A 20 0.84 14.69 -13.22
C PRO A 20 0.24 15.85 -12.42
N LEU A 21 -0.67 15.60 -11.47
CA LEU A 21 -1.25 16.64 -10.63
C LEU A 21 -0.19 17.34 -9.78
N LEU A 22 0.71 16.59 -9.14
CA LEU A 22 1.83 17.14 -8.36
C LEU A 22 2.76 17.99 -9.22
N ARG A 23 3.01 17.57 -10.47
CA ARG A 23 3.80 18.35 -11.42
C ARG A 23 3.14 19.69 -11.76
N MET A 24 1.80 19.76 -11.87
CA MET A 24 1.10 21.03 -12.09
C MET A 24 1.27 22.01 -10.93
N PHE A 25 1.46 21.51 -9.69
CA PHE A 25 1.71 22.33 -8.50
C PHE A 25 3.19 22.65 -8.27
N GLY A 26 4.08 22.36 -9.23
CA GLY A 26 5.51 22.65 -9.13
C GLY A 26 6.34 21.60 -8.40
N PHE A 27 5.76 20.46 -8.02
CA PHE A 27 6.48 19.33 -7.44
C PHE A 27 6.98 18.41 -8.56
N GLU A 28 8.03 18.82 -9.27
CA GLU A 28 8.54 18.07 -10.43
C GLU A 28 9.27 16.78 -10.05
N LEU A 29 9.88 16.75 -8.86
CA LEU A 29 10.81 15.69 -8.44
C LEU A 29 10.32 14.87 -7.24
N VAL A 30 9.25 15.29 -6.57
CA VAL A 30 8.72 14.63 -5.37
C VAL A 30 7.37 14.00 -5.66
N GLY A 31 7.32 12.67 -5.59
CA GLY A 31 6.10 11.90 -5.76
C GLY A 31 5.45 11.52 -4.43
N VAL A 32 4.23 10.99 -4.50
CA VAL A 32 3.54 10.35 -3.39
C VAL A 32 3.56 8.85 -3.60
N ASP A 33 4.03 8.10 -2.61
CA ASP A 33 4.06 6.64 -2.66
C ASP A 33 2.69 6.05 -2.29
N ILE A 34 1.77 6.17 -3.24
CA ILE A 34 0.40 5.64 -3.14
C ILE A 34 0.38 4.12 -2.91
N PRO A 35 1.20 3.29 -3.61
CA PRO A 35 1.29 1.86 -3.33
C PRO A 35 1.53 1.53 -1.86
N THR A 36 2.47 2.22 -1.21
CA THR A 36 2.79 2.01 0.21
C THR A 36 1.57 2.25 1.10
N ILE A 37 0.80 3.31 0.86
CA ILE A 37 -0.42 3.61 1.65
C ILE A 37 -1.47 2.51 1.49
N PHE A 38 -1.70 2.04 0.27
CA PHE A 38 -2.65 0.96 -0.01
C PHE A 38 -2.22 -0.36 0.63
N VAL A 39 -0.93 -0.69 0.55
CA VAL A 39 -0.38 -1.89 1.16
C VAL A 39 -0.51 -1.86 2.68
N LEU A 40 -0.17 -0.74 3.31
CA LEU A 40 -0.38 -0.55 4.75
C LEU A 40 -1.86 -0.66 5.10
N TYR A 41 -2.73 0.00 4.34
CA TYR A 41 -4.17 -0.09 4.55
C TYR A 41 -4.64 -1.55 4.56
N MET A 42 -4.24 -2.33 3.54
CA MET A 42 -4.57 -3.75 3.44
C MET A 42 -3.94 -4.58 4.55
N ALA A 43 -2.71 -4.28 4.98
CA ALA A 43 -2.06 -5.03 6.07
C ALA A 43 -2.77 -4.81 7.41
N LEU A 44 -3.10 -3.55 7.70
CA LEU A 44 -3.70 -3.11 8.96
C LEU A 44 -5.18 -3.46 9.07
N ASN A 45 -5.91 -3.45 7.95
CA ASN A 45 -7.36 -3.69 7.90
C ASN A 45 -7.75 -5.04 7.27
N GLY A 46 -6.81 -5.72 6.60
CA GLY A 46 -7.05 -7.00 5.92
C GLY A 46 -7.59 -8.07 6.87
N ASP A 47 -8.49 -8.91 6.35
CA ASP A 47 -9.37 -9.84 7.07
C ASP A 47 -9.09 -10.05 8.57
N ARG A 48 -9.92 -9.41 9.40
CA ARG A 48 -10.13 -9.81 10.80
C ARG A 48 -11.09 -11.00 10.92
N ARG A 49 -11.50 -11.62 9.82
CA ARG A 49 -12.38 -12.79 9.84
C ARG A 49 -11.52 -14.03 10.10
N PRO A 50 -11.57 -14.65 11.29
CA PRO A 50 -11.08 -16.01 11.43
C PRO A 50 -11.97 -16.88 10.53
N VAL A 51 -11.39 -17.55 9.54
CA VAL A 51 -12.08 -18.62 8.83
C VAL A 51 -12.14 -19.80 9.80
N LEU A 52 -13.12 -19.75 10.71
CA LEU A 52 -13.48 -20.87 11.56
C LEU A 52 -14.12 -21.93 10.68
N GLY A 53 -13.29 -22.84 10.17
CA GLY A 53 -13.75 -23.99 9.39
C GLY A 53 -12.68 -24.55 8.46
N ALA A 54 -12.31 -25.81 8.72
CA ALA A 54 -11.51 -26.71 7.89
C ALA A 54 -9.97 -26.62 8.03
N SER A 55 -9.49 -27.60 8.83
CA SER A 55 -8.26 -28.40 8.72
C SER A 55 -6.89 -27.70 8.68
N SER A 56 -6.18 -27.93 9.78
CA SER A 56 -5.03 -27.27 10.36
C SER A 56 -3.64 -27.68 9.86
N LEU A 57 -3.47 -28.26 8.66
CA LEU A 57 -2.15 -28.81 8.27
C LEU A 57 -1.56 -28.33 6.94
N LEU A 58 -2.23 -27.44 6.20
CA LEU A 58 -1.70 -26.88 4.93
C LEU A 58 -2.04 -25.40 4.70
N ARG A 59 -2.46 -24.66 5.74
CA ARG A 59 -2.74 -23.22 5.64
C ARG A 59 -1.49 -22.40 5.94
N VAL A 60 -0.62 -22.28 4.94
CA VAL A 60 0.10 -21.03 4.69
C VAL A 60 -0.93 -19.97 4.24
N GLU A 61 -1.95 -19.68 5.07
CA GLU A 61 -2.83 -18.52 4.90
C GLU A 61 -2.12 -17.29 5.44
N ILE A 62 -0.90 -17.06 4.94
CA ILE A 62 -0.18 -15.81 5.14
C ILE A 62 -0.85 -14.76 4.26
N GLY A 63 -2.07 -14.33 4.60
CA GLY A 63 -2.77 -13.24 3.92
C GLY A 63 -2.58 -13.22 2.39
N ALA A 64 -2.57 -14.39 1.75
CA ALA A 64 -2.11 -14.59 0.38
C ALA A 64 -2.72 -13.61 -0.63
N PRO A 65 -4.03 -13.27 -0.57
CA PRO A 65 -4.58 -12.27 -1.47
C PRO A 65 -4.02 -10.86 -1.24
N GLY A 66 -3.70 -10.47 0.01
CA GLY A 66 -3.11 -9.17 0.32
C GLY A 66 -1.63 -9.08 -0.06
N ALA A 67 -0.85 -10.14 0.18
CA ALA A 67 0.54 -10.21 -0.25
C ALA A 67 0.65 -10.22 -1.79
N ALA A 68 -0.22 -10.97 -2.47
CA ALA A 68 -0.31 -10.95 -3.93
C ALA A 68 -0.72 -9.57 -4.46
N SER A 69 -1.64 -8.87 -3.78
CA SER A 69 -2.01 -7.50 -4.15
C SER A 69 -0.85 -6.52 -3.95
N ALA A 70 -0.06 -6.67 -2.89
CA ALA A 70 1.15 -5.87 -2.66
C ALA A 70 2.22 -6.12 -3.73
N LEU A 71 2.43 -7.38 -4.13
CA LEU A 71 3.30 -7.73 -5.26
C LEU A 71 2.82 -7.08 -6.56
N LEU A 72 1.52 -7.19 -6.88
CA LEU A 72 0.94 -6.59 -8.08
C LEU A 72 1.08 -5.07 -8.07
N LEU A 73 0.82 -4.42 -6.94
CA LEU A 73 0.98 -2.96 -6.81
C LEU A 73 2.42 -2.53 -7.01
N GLY A 74 3.38 -3.25 -6.40
CA GLY A 74 4.79 -2.93 -6.58
C GLY A 74 5.26 -3.21 -8.00
N TYR A 75 4.70 -4.21 -8.67
CA TYR A 75 5.00 -4.50 -10.07
C TYR A 75 4.48 -3.38 -10.98
N LEU A 76 3.25 -2.90 -10.74
CA LEU A 76 2.71 -1.74 -11.44
C LEU A 76 3.54 -0.47 -11.18
N ALA A 77 4.02 -0.28 -9.94
CA ALA A 77 4.93 0.82 -9.60
C ALA A 77 6.28 0.71 -10.33
N ASP A 78 6.86 -0.49 -10.40
CA ASP A 78 8.08 -0.76 -11.15
C ASP A 78 7.89 -0.44 -12.65
N LEU A 79 6.75 -0.83 -13.23
CA LEU A 79 6.41 -0.56 -14.63
C LEU A 79 6.23 0.93 -14.92
N LEU A 80 5.55 1.66 -14.05
CA LEU A 80 5.31 3.10 -14.22
C LEU A 80 6.56 3.94 -13.93
N GLY A 81 7.40 3.48 -13.00
CA GLY A 81 8.63 4.17 -12.60
C GLY A 81 9.84 3.92 -13.51
N GLY A 82 9.75 2.96 -14.44
CA GLY A 82 10.83 2.60 -15.36
C GLY A 82 12.06 1.99 -14.69
N GLY A 83 11.93 1.51 -13.44
CA GLY A 83 13.03 0.96 -12.64
C GLY A 83 13.27 -0.54 -12.85
N ILE A 84 14.06 -1.16 -11.98
CA ILE A 84 14.24 -2.62 -11.98
C ILE A 84 12.91 -3.29 -11.62
N LYS A 85 12.39 -4.09 -12.55
CA LYS A 85 11.19 -4.90 -12.33
C LYS A 85 11.39 -5.84 -11.14
N GLY A 86 10.50 -5.76 -10.16
CA GLY A 86 10.48 -6.64 -9.00
C GLY A 86 11.05 -6.02 -7.73
N ALA A 87 11.81 -4.93 -7.80
CA ALA A 87 12.39 -4.30 -6.61
C ALA A 87 11.31 -3.73 -5.68
N THR A 88 10.42 -2.90 -6.24
CA THR A 88 9.32 -2.30 -5.48
C THR A 88 8.27 -3.37 -5.13
N SER A 89 8.08 -4.35 -6.01
CA SER A 89 7.24 -5.54 -5.76
C SER A 89 7.64 -6.29 -4.49
N LEU A 90 8.92 -6.66 -4.36
CA LEU A 90 9.43 -7.37 -3.19
C LEU A 90 9.41 -6.49 -1.94
N ALA A 91 9.77 -5.22 -2.05
CA ALA A 91 9.75 -4.28 -0.94
C ALA A 91 8.33 -4.13 -0.36
N LEU A 92 7.31 -3.97 -1.22
CA LEU A 92 5.92 -3.85 -0.80
C LEU A 92 5.35 -5.17 -0.25
N ALA A 93 5.73 -6.31 -0.81
CA ALA A 93 5.33 -7.61 -0.25
C ALA A 93 5.92 -7.81 1.15
N GLY A 94 7.20 -7.51 1.34
CA GLY A 94 7.86 -7.54 2.66
C GLY A 94 7.22 -6.56 3.64
N LEU A 95 6.88 -5.34 3.18
CA LEU A 95 6.17 -4.35 3.97
C LEU A 95 4.79 -4.86 4.40
N TYR A 96 4.03 -5.48 3.50
CA TYR A 96 2.73 -6.06 3.83
C TYR A 96 2.86 -7.10 4.95
N LEU A 97 3.80 -8.03 4.81
CA LEU A 97 4.00 -9.12 5.77
C LEU A 97 4.42 -8.61 7.14
N THR A 98 5.36 -7.66 7.18
CA THR A 98 5.85 -7.05 8.43
C THR A 98 4.77 -6.21 9.11
N ALA A 99 4.07 -5.35 8.36
CA ALA A 99 2.96 -4.56 8.88
C ALA A 99 1.81 -5.45 9.38
N ARG A 100 1.54 -6.57 8.70
CA ARG A 100 0.53 -7.56 9.10
C ARG A 100 0.92 -8.31 10.37
N ALA A 101 2.20 -8.62 10.55
CA ALA A 101 2.69 -9.22 11.78
C ALA A 101 2.56 -8.23 12.95
N LEU A 102 2.95 -6.98 12.72
CA LEU A 102 2.89 -5.90 13.72
C LEU A 102 1.45 -5.55 14.12
N SER A 103 0.52 -5.54 13.16
CA SER A 103 -0.89 -5.19 13.41
C SER A 103 -1.60 -6.16 14.34
N ARG A 104 -1.05 -7.36 14.55
CA ARG A 104 -1.55 -8.31 15.55
C ARG A 104 -1.20 -7.91 16.98
N GLN A 105 -0.16 -7.11 17.14
CA GLN A 105 0.39 -6.73 18.45
C GLN A 105 0.04 -5.29 18.82
N VAL A 106 -0.12 -4.40 17.85
CA VAL A 106 -0.33 -2.96 18.08
C VAL A 106 -1.66 -2.50 17.50
N ALA A 107 -2.53 -1.97 18.36
CA ALA A 107 -3.76 -1.31 17.94
C ALA A 107 -3.43 0.07 17.38
N ILE A 108 -3.49 0.21 16.06
CA ILE A 108 -3.22 1.47 15.38
C ILE A 108 -4.54 2.22 15.21
N SER A 109 -4.73 3.28 15.99
CA SER A 109 -5.89 4.16 15.90
C SER A 109 -5.46 5.63 15.79
N GLY A 110 -6.16 6.39 14.95
CA GLY A 110 -5.93 7.82 14.76
C GLY A 110 -5.19 8.22 13.48
N ALA A 111 -5.30 9.51 13.12
CA ALA A 111 -4.65 10.07 11.94
C ALA A 111 -3.13 10.20 12.10
N VAL A 112 -2.67 10.57 13.30
CA VAL A 112 -1.24 10.77 13.59
C VAL A 112 -0.47 9.46 13.52
N SER A 113 -1.01 8.38 14.10
CA SER A 113 -0.41 7.05 14.05
C SER A 113 -0.35 6.49 12.62
N ALA A 114 -1.40 6.71 11.83
CA ALA A 114 -1.41 6.39 10.40
C ALA A 114 -0.30 7.13 9.62
N ALA A 115 -0.13 8.42 9.86
CA ALA A 115 0.92 9.22 9.24
C ALA A 115 2.32 8.72 9.64
N LEU A 116 2.56 8.49 10.94
CA LEU A 116 3.85 8.03 11.46
C LEU A 116 4.23 6.65 10.91
N ILE A 117 3.29 5.71 10.86
CA ILE A 117 3.55 4.37 10.32
C ILE A 117 3.80 4.44 8.82
N THR A 118 3.06 5.28 8.10
CA THR A 118 3.30 5.47 6.67
C THR A 118 4.67 6.08 6.42
N PHE A 119 5.08 7.08 7.21
CA PHE A 119 6.43 7.64 7.15
C PHE A 119 7.49 6.57 7.38
N ALA A 120 7.37 5.82 8.49
CA ALA A 120 8.30 4.76 8.86
C ALA A 120 8.37 3.62 7.84
N ALA A 121 7.27 3.33 7.14
CA ALA A 121 7.19 2.33 6.08
C ALA A 121 7.74 2.82 4.73
N THR A 122 7.54 4.10 4.41
CA THR A 122 7.99 4.69 3.14
C THR A 122 9.51 4.82 3.10
N LEU A 123 10.16 5.08 4.25
CA LEU A 123 11.62 5.18 4.35
C LEU A 123 12.36 3.90 3.88
N PRO A 124 12.11 2.69 4.42
CA PRO A 124 12.82 1.49 3.98
C PRO A 124 12.53 1.15 2.51
N VAL A 125 11.31 1.37 2.02
CA VAL A 125 10.99 1.20 0.59
C VAL A 125 11.83 2.17 -0.26
N SER A 126 11.90 3.43 0.14
CA SER A 126 12.70 4.46 -0.52
C SER A 126 14.19 4.15 -0.49
N ILE A 127 14.70 3.62 0.62
CA ILE A 127 16.10 3.18 0.76
C ILE A 127 16.40 2.00 -0.17
N ILE A 128 15.51 1.00 -0.24
CA ILE A 128 15.66 -0.14 -1.16
C ILE A 128 15.73 0.36 -2.61
N VAL A 129 14.80 1.24 -3.01
CA VAL A 129 14.80 1.83 -4.36
C VAL A 129 16.09 2.62 -4.62
N ALA A 130 16.57 3.40 -3.64
CA ALA A 130 17.82 4.14 -3.77
C ALA A 130 19.03 3.22 -3.92
N LEU A 131 19.09 2.15 -3.14
CA LEU A 131 20.16 1.15 -3.21
C LEU A 131 20.14 0.41 -4.54
N VAL A 132 18.96 0.09 -5.06
CA VAL A 132 18.78 -0.49 -6.39
C VAL A 132 19.23 0.48 -7.50
N ARG A 133 18.94 1.77 -7.38
CA ARG A 133 19.46 2.77 -8.33
C ARG A 133 20.97 2.91 -8.25
N TRP A 134 21.53 2.79 -7.05
CA TRP A 134 22.97 2.82 -6.85
C TRP A 134 23.68 1.65 -7.54
N THR A 135 23.12 0.44 -7.51
CA THR A 135 23.67 -0.71 -8.25
C THR A 135 23.59 -0.55 -9.77
N GLN A 136 22.75 0.36 -10.27
CA GLN A 136 22.67 0.73 -11.69
C GLN A 136 23.64 1.85 -12.08
N GLY A 137 24.53 2.27 -11.18
CA GLY A 137 25.52 3.32 -11.45
C GLY A 137 24.99 4.75 -11.28
N VAL A 138 23.80 4.93 -10.69
CA VAL A 138 23.32 6.27 -10.29
C VAL A 138 24.03 6.66 -9.00
N ALA A 139 24.87 7.70 -9.05
CA ALA A 139 25.63 8.15 -7.89
C ALA A 139 24.67 8.68 -6.79
N PRO A 140 24.84 8.26 -5.53
CA PRO A 140 24.06 8.79 -4.42
C PRO A 140 24.43 10.27 -4.22
N SER A 141 23.44 11.16 -4.31
CA SER A 141 23.61 12.58 -4.05
C SER A 141 22.78 13.03 -2.85
N LEU A 142 23.21 14.09 -2.17
CA LEU A 142 22.43 14.72 -1.09
C LEU A 142 21.05 15.17 -1.60
N ALA A 143 20.96 15.58 -2.87
CA ALA A 143 19.69 15.89 -3.52
C ALA A 143 18.77 14.65 -3.59
N LEU A 144 19.31 13.47 -3.91
CA LEU A 144 18.54 12.22 -3.88
C LEU A 144 18.02 11.92 -2.47
N ALA A 145 18.85 12.07 -1.44
CA ALA A 145 18.43 11.88 -0.06
C ALA A 145 17.31 12.85 0.36
N GLY A 146 17.43 14.13 -0.01
CA GLY A 146 16.40 15.15 0.22
C GLY A 146 15.09 14.83 -0.51
N LEU A 147 15.15 14.34 -1.74
CA LEU A 147 13.97 13.93 -2.51
C LEU A 147 13.26 12.72 -1.88
N LEU A 148 14.01 11.71 -1.43
CA LEU A 148 13.44 10.53 -0.77
C LEU A 148 12.79 10.90 0.56
N LEU A 149 13.42 11.78 1.34
CA LEU A 149 12.82 12.31 2.57
C LEU A 149 11.56 13.12 2.27
N GLY A 150 11.60 14.00 1.27
CA GLY A 150 10.45 14.78 0.81
C GLY A 150 9.28 13.90 0.38
N GLN A 151 9.56 12.83 -0.36
CA GLN A 151 8.57 11.82 -0.74
C GLN A 151 7.97 11.11 0.47
N ALA A 152 8.79 10.68 1.43
CA ALA A 152 8.31 10.03 2.65
C ALA A 152 7.41 10.96 3.48
N VAL A 153 7.80 12.23 3.64
CA VAL A 153 7.01 13.25 4.35
C VAL A 153 5.69 13.51 3.63
N LEU A 154 5.71 13.71 2.31
CA LEU A 154 4.50 13.99 1.53
C LEU A 154 3.53 12.80 1.55
N THR A 155 4.06 11.58 1.42
CA THR A 155 3.29 10.33 1.52
C THR A 155 2.65 10.20 2.90
N ALA A 156 3.41 10.45 3.96
CA ALA A 156 2.92 10.42 5.33
C ALA A 156 1.83 11.47 5.60
N ALA A 157 1.99 12.68 5.06
CA ALA A 157 1.01 13.76 5.21
C ALA A 157 -0.34 13.42 4.54
N LEU A 158 -0.31 12.75 3.39
CA LEU A 158 -1.51 12.35 2.66
C LEU A 158 -2.14 11.04 3.16
N ALA A 159 -1.39 10.22 3.89
CA ALA A 159 -1.83 8.92 4.36
C ALA A 159 -3.16 8.95 5.13
N PRO A 160 -3.40 9.88 6.09
CA PRO A 160 -4.65 9.88 6.85
C PRO A 160 -5.88 10.16 5.98
N ALA A 161 -5.76 11.06 5.00
CA ALA A 161 -6.82 11.40 4.07
C ALA A 161 -7.14 10.21 3.16
N LEU A 162 -6.11 9.58 2.59
CA LEU A 162 -6.27 8.39 1.77
C LEU A 162 -6.84 7.20 2.55
N MET A 163 -6.36 6.93 3.76
CA MET A 163 -6.93 5.86 4.61
C MET A 163 -8.38 6.14 5.03
N ARG A 164 -8.81 7.41 5.15
CA ARG A 164 -10.23 7.74 5.36
C ARG A 164 -11.05 7.44 4.11
N LEU A 165 -10.55 7.82 2.93
CA LEU A 165 -11.20 7.53 1.65
C LEU A 165 -11.35 6.01 1.43
N LEU A 166 -10.30 5.24 1.70
CA LEU A 166 -10.33 3.78 1.58
C LEU A 166 -11.37 3.15 2.51
N ARG A 167 -11.45 3.60 3.77
CA ARG A 167 -12.51 3.15 4.70
C ARG A 167 -13.91 3.49 4.20
N PHE A 168 -14.08 4.68 3.65
CA PHE A 168 -15.36 5.09 3.08
C PHE A 168 -15.78 4.18 1.92
N ILE A 169 -14.88 3.91 0.98
CA ILE A 169 -15.12 3.00 -0.15
C ILE A 169 -15.41 1.59 0.34
N GLU A 170 -14.63 1.08 1.30
CA GLU A 170 -14.87 -0.25 1.87
C GLU A 170 -16.24 -0.36 2.54
N SER A 171 -16.66 0.68 3.26
CA SER A 171 -17.98 0.73 3.90
C SER A 171 -19.12 0.69 2.88
N LYS A 172 -18.96 1.38 1.74
CA LYS A 172 -19.91 1.38 0.63
C LYS A 172 -20.01 -0.01 -0.02
N LEU A 173 -18.86 -0.60 -0.36
CA LEU A 173 -18.80 -1.94 -0.96
C LEU A 173 -19.38 -3.02 -0.04
N SER A 174 -19.19 -2.88 1.27
CA SER A 174 -19.75 -3.84 2.24
C SER A 174 -21.28 -3.76 2.30
N ARG A 175 -21.86 -2.55 2.29
CA ARG A 175 -23.32 -2.36 2.28
C ARG A 175 -23.99 -2.94 1.03
N GLU A 176 -23.36 -2.77 -0.14
CA GLU A 176 -23.86 -3.34 -1.39
C GLU A 176 -23.81 -4.86 -1.41
N ALA A 177 -22.79 -5.46 -0.78
CA ALA A 177 -22.68 -6.91 -0.66
C ALA A 177 -23.75 -7.49 0.28
N ASP A 178 -23.99 -6.84 1.41
CA ASP A 178 -24.97 -7.31 2.40
C ASP A 178 -26.42 -7.14 1.90
N GLY A 179 -26.70 -6.06 1.15
CA GLY A 179 -28.01 -5.79 0.55
C GLY A 179 -28.41 -6.76 -0.59
N ARG A 180 -27.48 -7.58 -1.08
CA ARG A 180 -27.74 -8.64 -2.08
C ARG A 180 -27.95 -10.02 -1.45
N SER A 181 -27.96 -10.13 -0.12
CA SER A 181 -28.26 -11.40 0.55
C SER A 181 -29.70 -11.82 0.21
N PRO A 182 -29.93 -12.95 -0.48
CA PRO A 182 -31.28 -13.42 -0.75
C PRO A 182 -31.99 -13.65 0.58
N LEU A 183 -33.20 -13.12 0.72
CA LEU A 183 -34.08 -13.41 1.85
C LEU A 183 -34.13 -14.92 2.05
N PRO A 184 -34.05 -15.43 3.30
CA PRO A 184 -34.24 -16.84 3.55
C PRO A 184 -35.60 -17.23 2.95
N LEU A 185 -35.57 -18.14 1.98
CA LEU A 185 -36.79 -18.79 1.48
C LEU A 185 -37.34 -19.58 2.67
N SER A 186 -38.32 -18.97 3.35
CA SER A 186 -39.17 -19.58 4.36
C SER A 186 -40.10 -20.59 3.73
#